data_AF-A0A2G9LPZ3-F1
#
_entry.id   AF-A0A2G9LPZ3-F1
#
_cell.length_a   1.000
_cell.length_b   1.000
_cell.length_c   1.000
_cell.angle_alpha   90.00
_cell.angle_beta   90.00
_cell.angle_gamma   90.00
#
_symmetry.space_group_name_H-M   'P 1'
#
loop_
_entity.id
_entity.type
_entity.pdbx_description
1 polymer ?
#
loop_
_entity_poly.entity_id
_entity_poly.type
_entity_poly.pdbx_seq_one_letter_code
_entity_poly.pdbx_strand_id
1 'polypeptide(L)'
;MHRDVISLDDVWRLTSAGAALRWGFFDKGVLAVGADADIAVLEPKQETDLGELYTKCGWTPMVGKQLHGRVAVTIAGGTVAYDGEPDTRCRGRQVLREGAGEEND
;
A
#
# COMPACT_ATOMS: atom_id res chain seq x y z
N MET A 1 10.78 12.86 -11.83
CA MET A 1 9.76 12.63 -12.87
C MET A 1 9.58 11.12 -13.01
N HIS A 2 8.36 10.64 -13.26
CA HIS A 2 8.17 9.24 -13.64
C HIS A 2 8.96 8.96 -14.92
N ARG A 3 9.70 7.85 -14.98
CA ARG A 3 10.69 7.58 -16.03
C ARG A 3 10.13 6.77 -17.21
N ASP A 4 8.84 6.47 -17.21
CA ASP A 4 8.14 5.64 -18.20
C ASP A 4 8.78 4.25 -18.44
N VAL A 5 9.59 3.76 -17.48
CA VAL A 5 10.23 2.43 -17.54
C VAL A 5 9.22 1.32 -17.25
N ILE A 6 8.24 1.61 -16.38
CA ILE A 6 7.12 0.73 -16.03
C ILE A 6 5.85 1.57 -16.02
N SER A 7 4.73 1.01 -16.43
CA SER A 7 3.43 1.72 -16.42
C SER A 7 2.87 1.86 -15.00
N LEU A 8 1.81 2.66 -14.82
CA LEU A 8 1.09 2.69 -13.54
C LEU A 8 0.43 1.33 -13.22
N ASP A 9 -0.04 0.62 -14.25
CA ASP A 9 -0.58 -0.73 -14.11
C ASP A 9 0.51 -1.71 -13.64
N ASP A 10 1.76 -1.55 -14.10
CA ASP A 10 2.89 -2.33 -13.60
C ASP A 10 3.21 -2.01 -12.14
N VAL A 11 3.14 -0.73 -11.73
CA VAL A 11 3.30 -0.37 -10.31
C VAL A 11 2.26 -1.09 -9.47
N TRP A 12 0.98 -1.00 -9.84
CA TRP A 12 -0.11 -1.71 -9.16
C TRP A 12 0.12 -3.23 -9.11
N ARG A 13 0.47 -3.84 -10.24
CA ARG A 13 0.74 -5.27 -10.36
C ARG A 13 1.93 -5.73 -9.51
N LEU A 14 3.02 -4.96 -9.50
CA LEU A 14 4.26 -5.31 -8.81
C LEU A 14 4.21 -5.04 -7.29
N THR A 15 3.37 -4.10 -6.86
CA THR A 15 3.31 -3.67 -5.44
C THR A 15 2.09 -4.20 -4.69
N SER A 16 1.06 -4.66 -5.38
CA SER A 16 -0.19 -5.08 -4.76
C SER A 16 -0.79 -6.34 -5.40
N ALA A 17 -1.38 -6.24 -6.59
CA ALA A 17 -2.17 -7.33 -7.19
C ALA A 17 -1.38 -8.63 -7.38
N GLY A 18 -0.11 -8.53 -7.78
CA GLY A 18 0.76 -9.70 -7.95
C GLY A 18 1.02 -10.43 -6.64
N ALA A 19 1.22 -9.71 -5.54
CA ALA A 19 1.38 -10.34 -4.22
C ALA A 19 0.06 -11.01 -3.78
N ALA A 20 -1.06 -10.31 -3.90
CA ALA A 20 -2.39 -10.83 -3.57
C ALA A 20 -2.69 -12.14 -4.31
N LEU A 21 -2.48 -12.17 -5.63
CA LEU A 21 -2.65 -13.36 -6.46
C LEU A 21 -1.74 -14.52 -6.02
N ARG A 22 -0.46 -14.23 -5.76
CA ARG A 22 0.54 -15.27 -5.41
C ARG A 22 0.26 -15.94 -4.07
N TRP A 23 -0.39 -15.22 -3.16
CA TRP A 23 -0.75 -15.74 -1.84
C TRP A 23 -2.22 -16.19 -1.73
N GLY A 24 -3.02 -16.03 -2.79
CA GLY A 24 -4.42 -16.47 -2.82
C GLY A 24 -5.40 -15.53 -2.10
N PHE A 25 -5.09 -14.23 -2.03
CA PHE A 25 -5.95 -13.20 -1.46
C PHE A 25 -6.67 -12.43 -2.58
N PHE A 26 -7.71 -13.03 -3.17
CA PHE A 26 -8.34 -12.50 -4.39
C PHE A 26 -9.17 -11.23 -4.17
N ASP A 27 -9.55 -10.94 -2.92
CA ASP A 27 -10.23 -9.73 -2.47
C ASP A 27 -9.26 -8.58 -2.15
N LYS A 28 -7.95 -8.79 -2.29
CA LYS A 28 -6.89 -7.81 -2.03
C LYS A 28 -6.24 -7.32 -3.31
N GLY A 29 -5.73 -6.09 -3.26
CA GLY A 29 -4.96 -5.50 -4.35
C GLY A 29 -5.76 -5.31 -5.63
N VAL A 30 -7.08 -5.18 -5.55
CA VAL A 30 -7.98 -4.92 -6.67
C VAL A 30 -9.00 -3.86 -6.26
N LEU A 31 -9.35 -2.97 -7.18
CA LEU A 31 -10.43 -2.00 -6.98
C LEU A 31 -11.71 -2.53 -7.63
N ALA A 32 -12.48 -3.31 -6.87
CA ALA A 32 -13.72 -3.91 -7.34
C ALA A 32 -14.75 -4.00 -6.20
N VAL A 33 -16.03 -4.10 -6.56
CA VAL A 33 -17.09 -4.33 -5.58
C VAL A 33 -16.86 -5.66 -4.88
N GLY A 34 -16.93 -5.66 -3.55
CA GLY A 34 -16.69 -6.84 -2.72
C GLY A 34 -15.23 -7.06 -2.29
N ALA A 35 -14.28 -6.29 -2.85
CA ALA A 35 -12.89 -6.29 -2.40
C ALA A 35 -12.71 -5.50 -1.09
N ASP A 36 -11.65 -5.82 -0.35
CA ASP A 36 -11.27 -5.06 0.84
C ASP A 36 -10.86 -3.63 0.43
N ALA A 37 -11.35 -2.63 1.16
CA ALA A 37 -11.09 -1.22 0.89
C ALA A 37 -9.70 -0.77 1.38
N ASP A 38 -8.66 -1.39 0.81
CA ASP A 38 -7.25 -1.02 0.95
C ASP A 38 -6.82 -0.15 -0.23
N ILE A 39 -6.84 1.16 -0.05
CA ILE A 39 -6.72 2.15 -1.13
C ILE A 39 -5.64 3.18 -0.80
N ALA A 40 -4.74 3.44 -1.75
CA ALA A 40 -3.80 4.56 -1.70
C ALA A 40 -4.19 5.61 -2.76
N VAL A 41 -4.46 6.84 -2.32
CA VAL A 41 -4.73 7.97 -3.21
C VAL A 41 -3.40 8.63 -3.56
N LEU A 42 -3.02 8.55 -4.85
CA LEU A 42 -1.72 8.98 -5.33
C LEU A 42 -1.79 10.36 -6.03
N GLU A 43 -0.83 11.22 -5.71
CA GLU A 43 -0.55 12.46 -6.41
C GLU A 43 0.76 12.31 -7.21
N PRO A 44 0.73 11.75 -8.43
CA PRO A 44 1.93 11.33 -9.16
C PRO A 44 2.84 12.49 -9.59
N LYS A 45 2.30 13.72 -9.61
CA LYS A 45 3.02 14.94 -10.01
C LYS A 45 3.66 15.68 -8.84
N GLN A 46 3.31 15.33 -7.61
CA GLN A 46 3.89 15.98 -6.42
C GLN A 46 5.26 15.40 -6.13
N GLU A 47 6.15 16.25 -5.63
CA GLU A 47 7.41 15.79 -5.06
C GLU A 47 7.20 15.41 -3.60
N THR A 48 7.95 14.40 -3.14
CA THR A 48 7.93 13.94 -1.76
C THR A 48 9.30 14.19 -1.13
N ASP A 49 9.32 15.01 -0.10
CA ASP A 49 10.46 15.17 0.80
C ASP A 49 10.45 14.05 1.85
N LEU A 50 11.62 13.53 2.18
CA LEU A 50 11.83 12.46 3.15
C LEU A 50 12.28 12.99 4.52
N GLY A 51 12.00 14.27 4.81
CA GLY A 51 12.41 14.96 6.04
C GLY A 51 11.86 14.32 7.31
N GLU A 52 10.57 14.02 7.36
CA GLU A 52 9.93 13.36 8.52
C GLU A 52 9.53 11.93 8.18
N LEU A 53 10.01 10.98 8.99
CA LEU A 53 9.74 9.56 8.81
C LEU A 53 8.93 9.04 9.99
N TYR A 54 7.84 8.34 9.70
CA TYR A 54 7.04 7.64 10.71
C TYR A 54 7.66 6.30 11.16
N THR A 55 8.85 5.96 10.66
CA THR A 55 9.57 4.75 11.07
C THR A 55 10.22 4.95 12.44
N LYS A 56 10.27 3.90 13.27
CA LYS A 56 10.86 3.98 14.62
C LYS A 56 12.35 4.32 14.63
N CYS A 57 13.09 3.98 13.58
CA CYS A 57 14.53 4.20 13.52
C CYS A 57 14.90 5.64 13.16
N GLY A 58 13.98 6.44 12.61
CA GLY A 58 14.19 7.85 12.30
C GLY A 58 15.21 8.12 11.19
N TRP A 59 15.63 7.12 10.41
CA TRP A 59 16.55 7.30 9.28
C TRP A 59 16.11 6.48 8.06
N THR A 60 16.54 6.94 6.88
CA THR A 60 16.32 6.25 5.60
C THR A 60 17.59 6.28 4.75
N PRO A 61 17.93 5.22 3.99
CA PRO A 61 19.04 5.28 3.02
C PRO A 61 18.73 6.22 1.83
N MET A 62 17.50 6.74 1.77
CA MET A 62 17.03 7.62 0.71
C MET A 62 17.22 9.11 1.03
N VAL A 63 17.89 9.46 2.13
CA VAL A 63 18.19 10.86 2.50
C VAL A 63 18.85 11.58 1.32
N GLY A 64 18.38 12.81 1.05
CA GLY A 64 18.86 13.66 -0.04
C GLY A 64 18.34 13.27 -1.44
N LYS A 65 17.44 12.29 -1.56
CA LYS A 65 16.78 11.98 -2.83
C LYS A 65 15.45 12.70 -2.95
N GLN A 66 15.23 13.37 -4.08
CA GLN A 66 13.92 13.91 -4.45
C GLN A 66 13.05 12.79 -5.03
N LEU A 67 12.01 12.37 -4.30
CA LEU A 67 11.04 11.39 -4.80
C LEU A 67 9.91 12.10 -5.54
N HIS A 68 9.32 11.39 -6.51
CA HIS A 68 8.19 11.90 -7.29
C HIS A 68 7.02 10.95 -7.12
N GLY A 69 5.84 11.53 -6.92
CA GLY A 69 4.67 10.85 -6.42
C GLY A 69 4.58 10.99 -4.91
N ARG A 70 3.40 11.37 -4.43
CA ARG A 70 3.04 11.42 -3.01
C ARG A 70 1.79 10.56 -2.77
N VAL A 71 1.73 9.88 -1.64
CA VAL A 71 0.48 9.28 -1.15
C VAL A 71 -0.24 10.35 -0.34
N ALA A 72 -1.39 10.83 -0.83
CA ALA A 72 -2.16 11.86 -0.14
C ALA A 72 -2.99 11.27 1.01
N VAL A 73 -3.66 10.15 0.73
CA VAL A 73 -4.55 9.46 1.67
C VAL A 73 -4.31 7.96 1.57
N THR A 74 -4.32 7.28 2.72
CA THR A 74 -4.36 5.81 2.78
C THR A 74 -5.61 5.38 3.52
N ILE A 75 -6.38 4.49 2.90
CA ILE A 75 -7.53 3.80 3.49
C ILE A 75 -7.13 2.35 3.68
N ALA A 76 -7.31 1.79 4.88
CA ALA A 76 -7.05 0.40 5.19
C ALA A 76 -8.32 -0.22 5.75
N GLY A 77 -8.83 -1.28 5.09
CA GLY A 77 -10.08 -1.94 5.47
C GLY A 77 -11.28 -0.98 5.60
N GLY A 78 -11.33 0.07 4.79
CA GLY A 78 -12.40 1.08 4.83
C GLY A 78 -12.22 2.18 5.88
N THR A 79 -11.13 2.18 6.64
CA THR A 79 -10.79 3.24 7.61
C THR A 79 -9.69 4.14 7.06
N VAL A 80 -9.83 5.46 7.18
CA VAL A 80 -8.74 6.40 6.84
C VAL A 80 -7.60 6.21 7.83
N ALA A 81 -6.50 5.62 7.36
CA ALA A 81 -5.33 5.29 8.16
C ALA A 81 -4.25 6.39 8.09
N TYR A 82 -4.25 7.19 7.01
CA TYR A 82 -3.36 8.32 6.83
C TYR A 82 -4.07 9.40 6.02
N ASP A 83 -4.04 10.63 6.52
CA ASP A 83 -4.43 11.86 5.81
C ASP A 83 -3.58 13.01 6.35
N GLY A 84 -2.40 13.19 5.75
CA GLY A 84 -1.36 14.09 6.27
C GLY A 84 -0.61 13.54 7.50
N GLU A 85 -1.31 12.84 8.39
CA GLU A 85 -0.75 12.18 9.59
C GLU A 85 -1.32 10.76 9.76
N PRO A 86 -0.58 9.81 10.36
CA PRO A 86 -1.07 8.46 10.63
C PRO A 86 -2.10 8.44 11.76
N ASP A 87 -3.24 7.77 11.55
CA ASP A 87 -4.17 7.47 12.63
C ASP A 87 -3.67 6.28 13.46
N THR A 88 -3.11 6.59 14.63
CA THR A 88 -2.59 5.59 15.58
C THR A 88 -3.65 4.69 16.20
N ARG A 89 -4.94 4.87 15.91
CA ARG A 89 -6.04 3.97 16.31
C ARG A 89 -6.38 2.95 15.23
N CYS A 90 -5.98 3.19 13.98
CA CYS A 90 -6.18 2.23 12.90
C CYS A 90 -5.42 0.93 13.21
N ARG A 91 -6.11 -0.21 13.10
CA ARG A 91 -5.55 -1.54 13.40
C ARG A 91 -5.81 -2.47 12.24
N GLY A 92 -4.79 -3.25 11.88
CA GLY A 92 -4.96 -4.36 10.95
C GLY A 92 -5.66 -5.54 11.62
N ARG A 93 -6.18 -6.44 10.78
CA ARG A 93 -6.63 -7.78 11.17
C ARG A 93 -5.79 -8.82 10.46
N GLN A 94 -5.70 -10.01 11.04
CA GLN A 94 -5.20 -11.17 10.31
C GLN A 94 -6.18 -11.50 9.16
N VAL A 95 -5.63 -11.70 7.96
CA VAL A 95 -6.38 -12.20 6.80
C VAL A 95 -6.00 -13.66 6.62
N LEU A 96 -7.00 -14.52 6.64
CA LEU A 96 -6.80 -15.95 6.44
C LEU A 96 -6.88 -16.26 4.95
N ARG A 97 -5.99 -17.14 4.49
CA ARG A 97 -6.05 -17.64 3.13
C ARG A 97 -7.17 -18.67 3.04
N GLU A 98 -7.96 -18.61 1.98
CA GLU A 98 -8.93 -19.67 1.67
C GLU A 98 -8.21 -21.02 1.56
N GLY A 99 -8.68 -22.02 2.32
CA GLY A 99 -8.07 -23.36 2.38
C GLY A 99 -6.97 -23.56 3.43
N ALA A 100 -6.62 -22.56 4.24
CA ALA A 100 -5.61 -22.70 5.30
C ALA A 100 -6.10 -23.46 6.56
N GLY A 101 -7.31 -24.02 6.54
CA GLY A 101 -7.92 -24.75 7.67
C GLY A 101 -8.14 -26.25 7.42
N GLU A 102 -7.75 -26.78 6.27
CA GLU A 102 -7.76 -28.23 6.01
C GLU A 102 -6.39 -28.83 6.36
N GLU A 103 -6.08 -28.89 7.66
CA GLU A 103 -5.11 -29.87 8.16
C GLU A 103 -5.82 -31.23 8.12
N ASN A 104 -5.44 -32.08 7.17
CA ASN A 104 -5.80 -33.49 7.21
C ASN A 104 -5.05 -34.13 8.39
N ASP A 105 -5.79 -34.48 9.45
CA ASP A 105 -5.37 -35.43 10.49
C ASP A 105 -5.52 -36.87 9.97
#